data_AF-A0A354DIM2-F1
#
_entry.id   AF-A0A354DIM2-F1
#
_cell.length_a   1.000
_cell.length_b   1.000
_cell.length_c   1.000
_cell.angle_alpha   90.00
_cell.angle_beta   90.00
_cell.angle_gamma   90.00
#
_symmetry.space_group_name_H-M   'P 1'
#
loop_
_entity.id
_entity.type
_entity.pdbx_description
1 polymer ?
#
loop_
_entity_poly.entity_id
_entity_poly.type
_entity_poly.pdbx_seq_one_letter_code
_entity_poly.pdbx_strand_id
1 'polypeptide(L)' 'KNIDKTYIQMRMLNTGKGPAVHALRAQADKVLYQNTMRQTIESTDNLVLRQSIAD' A
#
# COMPACT_ATOMS: atom_id res chain seq x y z
N LYS A 1 3.64 -2.13 -4.97
CA LYS A 1 4.59 -3.04 -4.28
C LYS A 1 4.21 -3.34 -2.84
N ASN A 2 3.97 -2.35 -1.97
CA ASN A 2 3.64 -2.67 -0.56
C ASN A 2 2.30 -3.41 -0.42
N ILE A 3 1.28 -3.02 -1.19
CA ILE A 3 0.02 -3.77 -1.22
C ILE A 3 0.20 -5.21 -1.72
N ASP A 4 1.10 -5.44 -2.68
CA ASP A 4 1.39 -6.76 -3.25
C ASP A 4 2.11 -7.69 -2.26
N LYS A 5 2.84 -7.11 -1.29
CA LYS A 5 3.53 -7.86 -0.23
C LYS A 5 2.61 -8.25 0.92
N THR A 6 1.46 -7.58 1.08
CA THR A 6 0.64 -7.68 2.29
C THR A 6 -0.83 -7.94 2.02
N TYR A 7 -1.22 -8.20 0.76
CA TYR A 7 -2.62 -8.47 0.43
C TYR A 7 -3.06 -9.81 1.01
N ILE A 8 -4.27 -9.84 1.53
CA ILE A 8 -4.96 -11.05 1.99
C ILE A 8 -5.94 -11.51 0.91
N GLN A 9 -6.63 -10.55 0.28
CA GLN A 9 -7.61 -10.81 -0.75
C GLN A 9 -7.53 -9.73 -1.83
N MET A 10 -7.58 -10.14 -3.09
CA MET A 10 -7.72 -9.24 -4.24
C MET A 10 -8.98 -9.57 -5.01
N ARG A 11 -9.62 -8.53 -5.56
CA ARG A 11 -10.74 -8.69 -6.50
C ARG A 11 -10.76 -7.58 -7.55
N MET A 12 -11.25 -7.94 -8.73
CA MET A 12 -11.58 -7.00 -9.79
C MET A 12 -12.95 -6.38 -9.51
N LEU A 13 -13.02 -5.05 -9.47
CA LEU A 13 -14.28 -4.30 -9.39
C LEU A 13 -14.82 -4.03 -10.80
N ASN A 14 -16.13 -3.78 -10.90
CA ASN A 14 -16.84 -3.43 -12.12
C ASN A 14 -16.74 -4.47 -13.26
N THR A 15 -16.56 -5.75 -12.93
CA THR A 15 -16.44 -6.85 -13.91
C THR A 15 -17.66 -6.98 -14.84
N GLY A 16 -18.85 -6.58 -14.39
CA GLY A 16 -20.07 -6.54 -15.21
C GLY A 16 -20.19 -5.34 -16.15
N LYS A 17 -19.23 -4.40 -16.14
CA LYS A 17 -19.17 -3.24 -17.05
C LYS A 17 -18.03 -3.40 -18.05
N GLY A 18 -17.95 -2.51 -19.03
CA GLY A 18 -16.86 -2.52 -20.02
C GLY A 18 -15.47 -2.42 -19.37
N PRO A 19 -14.43 -2.93 -20.04
CA PRO A 19 -13.07 -3.04 -19.48
C PRO A 19 -12.47 -1.69 -19.07
N ALA A 20 -12.88 -0.60 -19.71
CA ALA A 20 -12.40 0.75 -19.43
C ALA A 20 -12.66 1.21 -17.97
N VAL A 21 -13.59 0.58 -17.26
CA VAL A 21 -13.95 0.96 -15.87
C VAL A 21 -13.58 -0.10 -14.84
N HIS A 22 -12.84 -1.14 -15.22
CA HIS A 22 -12.37 -2.17 -14.29
C HIS A 22 -11.32 -1.58 -13.33
N ALA A 23 -11.38 -1.95 -12.05
CA ALA A 23 -10.45 -1.45 -11.02
C ALA A 23 -10.06 -2.53 -10.01
N LEU A 24 -8.76 -2.69 -9.73
CA LEU A 24 -8.28 -3.67 -8.75
C LEU A 24 -8.49 -3.15 -7.33
N ARG A 25 -9.06 -4.00 -6.47
CA ARG A 25 -9.14 -3.75 -5.03
C ARG A 25 -8.46 -4.88 -4.27
N ALA A 26 -7.55 -4.51 -3.39
CA ALA A 26 -6.91 -5.41 -2.45
C ALA A 26 -7.31 -5.06 -1.01
N GLN A 27 -7.51 -6.08 -0.20
CA GLN A 27 -7.51 -5.99 1.26
C GLN A 27 -6.13 -6.44 1.74
N ALA A 28 -5.59 -5.78 2.77
CA ALA A 28 -4.26 -6.06 3.29
C ALA A 28 -4.27 -6.24 4.80
N ASP A 29 -3.29 -7.01 5.29
CA ASP A 29 -2.97 -7.07 6.71
C ASP A 29 -2.43 -5.72 7.18
N LYS A 30 -3.08 -5.12 8.18
CA LYS A 30 -2.78 -3.75 8.64
C LYS A 30 -1.39 -3.64 9.26
N VAL A 31 -0.99 -4.62 10.06
CA VAL A 31 0.29 -4.60 10.79
C VAL A 31 1.43 -4.81 9.82
N LEU A 32 1.30 -5.82 8.94
CA LEU A 32 2.30 -6.12 7.94
C LEU A 32 2.44 -4.96 6.94
N TYR A 33 1.34 -4.34 6.51
CA TYR A 33 1.37 -3.17 5.63
C TYR A 33 2.11 -2.01 6.28
N GLN A 34 1.81 -1.69 7.55
CA GLN A 34 2.50 -0.63 8.29
C GLN A 34 4.00 -0.89 8.38
N ASN A 35 4.42 -2.11 8.72
CA ASN A 35 5.82 -2.46 8.85
C ASN A 35 6.56 -2.39 7.52
N THR A 36 5.96 -2.91 6.45
CA THR A 36 6.55 -2.90 5.10
C THR A 36 6.66 -1.47 4.56
N MET A 37 5.66 -0.63 4.81
CA MET A 37 5.71 0.80 4.46
C MET A 37 6.81 1.53 5.21
N ARG A 38 6.94 1.31 6.54
CA ARG A 38 8.01 1.89 7.35
C ARG A 38 9.38 1.56 6.77
N GLN A 39 9.65 0.27 6.53
CA GLN A 39 10.90 -0.19 5.93
C GLN A 39 11.16 0.45 4.56
N THR A 40 10.13 0.57 3.72
CA THR A 40 10.26 1.21 2.40
C THR A 40 10.75 2.65 2.54
N ILE A 41 10.13 3.41 3.44
CA ILE A 41 10.47 4.82 3.68
C ILE A 41 11.88 4.94 4.27
N GLU A 42 12.21 4.12 5.27
CA GLU A 42 13.55 4.09 5.89
C GLU A 42 14.66 3.74 4.88
N SER A 43 14.36 2.91 3.88
CA SER A 43 15.30 2.51 2.83
C SER A 43 15.34 3.44 1.62
N THR A 44 14.58 4.53 1.62
CA THR A 44 14.52 5.44 0.47
C THR A 44 15.76 6.33 0.43
N ASP A 45 16.54 6.24 -0.64
CA ASP A 45 17.75 7.04 -0.81
C ASP A 45 17.45 8.55 -0.73
N ASN A 46 18.36 9.29 -0.08
CA ASN A 46 18.26 10.74 0.15
C ASN A 46 17.04 11.19 0.97
N LEU A 47 16.36 10.27 1.67
CA LEU A 47 15.29 10.59 2.60
C LEU A 47 15.79 10.46 4.05
N VAL A 48 15.80 11.58 4.78
CA VAL A 48 16.13 11.59 6.21
C VAL A 48 14.85 11.74 7.01
N LEU A 49 14.57 10.77 7.88
CA LEU A 49 13.44 10.83 8.79
C LEU A 49 13.86 11.49 10.11
N ARG A 50 13.03 12.39 10.61
CA ARG A 50 13.14 12.97 11.95
C ARG A 50 11.80 12.89 12.64
N GLN A 51 11.80 12.45 13.89
CA GLN A 51 10.61 12.45 14.74
C GLN A 51 10.70 13.63 15.70
N SER A 52 9.79 14.59 15.56
CA SER A 52 9.64 15.73 16.46
C SER A 52 8.17 16.13 16.53
N ILE A 53 7.82 16.85 17.59
CA ILE A 53 6.57 17.61 17.64
C ILE A 53 6.85 18.92 16.91
N ALA A 54 5.94 19.34 16.04
CA ALA A 54 5.99 20.66 15.42
C ALA A 54 5.03 21.56 16.21
N ASP A 55 5.58 22.63 16.79
CA ASP A 55 4.81 23.68 17.48
C ASP A 55 4.20 24.67 16.47
#